data_AF-A0A1C8ZPR4-F1
#
_entry.id   AF-A0A1C8ZPR4-F1
#
_cell.length_a   1.000
_cell.length_b   1.000
_cell.length_c   1.000
_cell.angle_alpha   90.00
_cell.angle_beta   90.00
_cell.angle_gamma   90.00
#
_symmetry.space_group_name_H-M   'P 1'
#
loop_
_entity.id
_entity.type
_entity.pdbx_description
1 polymer ?
#
loop_
_entity_poly.entity_id
_entity_poly.type
_entity_poly.pdbx_seq_one_letter_code
_entity_poly.pdbx_strand_id
1 'polypeptide(L)'
;MSIEISGIEKLKEGSLFYLILLILGVVLPIPILIEISLAGALIETSLAGALATGLSQQSGSSSLISPFSSGLLFLGILLSGIIVLFSLFFMFYWNSIKGFYSLIASGKKDVRGGIYSLNVILIGGVVILAGVVTSFSSIYFLNIAQTLLTIGIILGVIGFVVGSVGFIILGLNFSALGRIYFNSSVRNAGLMISSASILFLVGSVIVYLTSPEFASLIHISIINLTITIIGIFIGILSSSVGYTLDLIGFITLYSNLKEPTNILNTSPEVLQQSGVLQQRGFVSEQYGSQQVRTISEIVSGTLSSSGIARLSIYSQHPLQILSATLVGSELTTNDITPSELKVGINDVIINFKTALVLSKGSMYSIELLLSNGQKISAKATYN
;
A
#
# COMPACT_ATOMS: atom_id res chain seq x y z
N MET A 1 13.25 -19.13 3.14
CA MET A 1 12.63 -18.05 2.34
C MET A 1 13.32 -16.75 2.72
N SER A 2 13.69 -15.89 1.77
CA SER A 2 14.35 -14.62 2.13
C SER A 2 13.36 -13.74 2.91
N ILE A 3 13.89 -12.95 3.87
CA ILE A 3 13.09 -12.03 4.69
C ILE A 3 12.27 -11.07 3.80
N GLU A 4 12.86 -10.68 2.68
CA GLU A 4 12.23 -9.83 1.67
C GLU A 4 11.00 -10.46 1.02
N ILE A 5 11.07 -11.73 0.59
CA ILE A 5 9.93 -12.44 -0.01
C ILE A 5 8.80 -12.55 1.01
N SER A 6 9.11 -12.90 2.25
CA SER A 6 8.12 -12.94 3.33
C SER A 6 7.48 -11.56 3.58
N GLY A 7 8.24 -10.47 3.46
CA GLY A 7 7.71 -9.11 3.54
C GLY A 7 6.71 -8.78 2.44
N ILE A 8 7.03 -9.10 1.19
CA ILE A 8 6.14 -8.89 0.03
C ILE A 8 4.85 -9.72 0.19
N GLU A 9 4.97 -10.97 0.61
CA GLU A 9 3.83 -11.86 0.85
C GLU A 9 2.88 -11.28 1.92
N LYS A 10 3.42 -10.75 3.03
CA LYS A 10 2.60 -10.11 4.07
C LYS A 10 1.94 -8.80 3.63
N LEU A 11 2.60 -8.00 2.78
CA LEU A 11 1.95 -6.83 2.17
C LEU A 11 0.82 -7.23 1.22
N LYS A 12 1.00 -8.33 0.48
CA LYS A 12 -0.04 -8.89 -0.39
C LYS A 12 -1.25 -9.37 0.41
N GLU A 13 -1.03 -10.15 1.47
CA GLU A 13 -2.08 -10.58 2.39
C GLU A 13 -2.83 -9.37 2.99
N GLY A 14 -2.10 -8.36 3.48
CA GLY A 14 -2.69 -7.12 3.98
C GLY A 14 -3.59 -6.46 2.94
N SER A 15 -3.11 -6.31 1.71
CA SER A 15 -3.86 -5.72 0.59
C SER A 15 -5.14 -6.49 0.28
N LEU A 16 -5.14 -7.82 0.41
CA LEU A 16 -6.33 -8.65 0.25
C LEU A 16 -7.39 -8.36 1.32
N PHE A 17 -6.99 -8.27 2.59
CA PHE A 17 -7.92 -7.96 3.68
C PHE A 17 -8.54 -6.57 3.50
N TYR A 18 -7.76 -5.59 3.04
CA TYR A 18 -8.29 -4.26 2.74
C TYR A 18 -9.24 -4.28 1.52
N LEU A 19 -8.96 -5.08 0.49
CA LEU A 19 -9.87 -5.25 -0.64
C LEU A 19 -11.23 -5.83 -0.19
N ILE A 20 -11.21 -6.84 0.68
CA ILE A 20 -12.42 -7.42 1.28
C ILE A 20 -13.14 -6.36 2.13
N LEU A 21 -12.40 -5.58 2.92
CA LEU A 21 -12.94 -4.47 3.71
C LEU A 21 -13.66 -3.45 2.83
N LEU A 22 -13.08 -3.04 1.71
CA LEU A 22 -13.72 -2.12 0.76
C LEU A 22 -15.06 -2.69 0.25
N ILE A 23 -15.03 -3.91 -0.29
CA ILE A 23 -16.23 -4.57 -0.85
C ILE A 23 -17.34 -4.66 0.22
N LEU A 24 -17.00 -5.10 1.44
CA LEU A 24 -17.96 -5.16 2.54
C LEU A 24 -18.43 -3.78 3.00
N GLY A 25 -17.57 -2.76 2.92
CA GLY A 25 -17.93 -1.37 3.21
C GLY A 25 -19.03 -0.83 2.28
N VAL A 26 -19.18 -1.38 1.07
CA VAL A 26 -20.29 -1.05 0.16
C VAL A 26 -21.50 -1.95 0.39
N VAL A 27 -21.29 -3.24 0.67
CA VAL A 27 -22.39 -4.21 0.80
C VAL A 27 -23.13 -4.08 2.14
N LEU A 28 -22.41 -3.89 3.26
CA LEU A 28 -23.00 -3.86 4.60
C LEU A 28 -23.98 -2.69 4.85
N PRO A 29 -23.78 -1.48 4.29
CA PRO A 29 -24.75 -0.42 4.43
C PRO A 29 -26.07 -0.65 3.68
N ILE A 30 -26.11 -1.51 2.65
CA ILE A 30 -27.32 -1.69 1.82
C ILE A 30 -28.52 -2.19 2.63
N PRO A 31 -28.43 -3.29 3.42
CA PRO A 31 -29.52 -3.72 4.29
C PRO A 31 -29.95 -2.65 5.29
N ILE A 32 -28.98 -1.91 5.85
CA ILE A 32 -29.21 -0.84 6.83
C ILE A 32 -30.02 0.29 6.17
N LEU A 33 -29.67 0.69 4.95
CA LEU A 33 -30.38 1.72 4.19
C LEU A 33 -31.81 1.28 3.80
N ILE A 34 -31.99 0.01 3.45
CA ILE A 34 -33.31 -0.57 3.16
C ILE A 34 -34.20 -0.55 4.41
N GLU A 35 -33.66 -0.97 5.56
CA GLU A 35 -34.40 -0.95 6.83
C GLU A 35 -34.75 0.47 7.27
N ILE A 36 -33.84 1.44 7.17
CA ILE A 36 -34.13 2.85 7.48
C ILE A 36 -35.24 3.39 6.59
N SER A 37 -35.19 3.08 5.29
CA SER A 37 -36.21 3.53 4.33
C SER A 37 -37.58 2.90 4.63
N LEU A 38 -37.60 1.61 4.98
CA LEU A 38 -38.83 0.89 5.33
C LEU A 38 -39.41 1.36 6.66
N ALA A 39 -38.55 1.59 7.66
CA ALA A 39 -38.94 2.13 8.96
C ALA A 39 -39.50 3.56 8.84
N GLY A 40 -38.88 4.42 8.01
CA GLY A 40 -39.40 5.75 7.72
C GLY A 40 -40.80 5.70 7.11
N ALA A 41 -41.02 4.85 6.11
CA ALA A 41 -42.34 4.67 5.48
C ALA A 41 -43.40 4.15 6.48
N LEU A 42 -43.04 3.27 7.40
CA LEU A 42 -43.94 2.77 8.45
C LEU A 42 -44.28 3.84 9.51
N ILE A 43 -43.33 4.72 9.84
CA ILE A 43 -43.57 5.85 10.76
C ILE A 43 -44.49 6.89 10.11
N GLU A 44 -44.26 7.23 8.84
CA GLU A 44 -45.14 8.16 8.12
C GLU A 44 -46.57 7.62 7.98
N THR A 45 -46.73 6.34 7.65
CA THR A 45 -48.05 5.71 7.51
C THR A 45 -48.78 5.54 8.85
N SER A 46 -48.07 5.23 9.94
CA SER A 46 -48.68 5.15 11.27
C SER A 46 -49.08 6.51 11.83
N LEU A 47 -48.28 7.55 11.59
CA LEU A 47 -48.60 8.93 11.99
C LEU A 47 -49.77 9.49 11.17
N ALA A 48 -49.77 9.26 9.84
CA ALA A 48 -50.88 9.64 8.97
C ALA A 48 -52.18 8.90 9.34
N GLY A 49 -52.10 7.61 9.69
CA GLY A 49 -53.24 6.82 10.17
C GLY A 49 -53.79 7.25 11.54
N ALA A 50 -52.91 7.61 12.47
CA ALA A 50 -53.29 8.12 13.79
C ALA A 50 -53.93 9.53 13.72
N LEU A 51 -53.46 10.37 12.79
CA LEU A 51 -54.05 11.68 12.52
C LEU A 51 -55.39 11.56 11.76
N ALA A 52 -55.51 10.59 10.85
CA ALA A 52 -56.73 10.38 10.07
C ALA A 52 -57.87 9.70 10.86
N THR A 53 -57.56 8.87 11.86
CA THR A 53 -58.57 8.18 12.69
C THR A 53 -59.00 8.96 13.94
N GLY A 54 -58.43 10.16 14.15
CA GLY A 54 -58.90 11.17 15.09
C GLY A 54 -59.26 10.64 16.48
N LEU A 55 -58.27 10.39 17.35
CA LEU A 55 -58.39 10.35 18.82
C LEU A 55 -59.60 9.63 19.44
N SER A 56 -60.24 8.71 18.71
CA SER A 56 -61.37 7.96 19.22
C SER A 56 -60.81 6.82 20.07
N GLN A 57 -61.09 6.93 21.38
CA GLN A 57 -60.69 6.01 22.43
C GLN A 57 -60.90 4.55 22.02
N GLN A 58 -59.83 3.86 21.63
CA GLN A 58 -59.87 2.42 21.42
C GLN A 58 -59.09 1.72 22.53
N SER A 59 -59.82 1.44 23.61
CA SER A 59 -59.44 0.63 24.77
C SER A 59 -59.41 -0.88 24.45
N GLY A 60 -58.91 -1.24 23.27
CA GLY A 60 -58.71 -2.63 22.85
C GLY A 60 -57.21 -2.90 22.83
N SER A 61 -56.78 -3.92 23.55
CA SER A 61 -55.40 -4.43 23.66
C SER A 61 -54.82 -4.84 22.30
N SER A 62 -54.52 -3.87 21.44
CA SER A 62 -53.66 -4.08 20.30
C SER A 62 -52.26 -4.33 20.85
N SER A 63 -51.69 -5.47 20.47
CA SER A 63 -50.32 -5.84 20.73
C SER A 63 -49.42 -4.71 20.27
N LEU A 64 -49.02 -3.86 21.21
CA LEU A 64 -47.88 -2.97 21.11
C LEU A 64 -46.68 -3.87 20.82
N ILE A 65 -46.46 -4.20 19.54
CA ILE A 65 -45.16 -4.59 19.03
C ILE A 65 -44.32 -3.36 19.32
N SER A 66 -43.71 -3.37 20.51
CA SER A 66 -43.11 -2.19 21.06
C SER A 66 -41.99 -1.76 20.09
N PRO A 67 -41.87 -0.48 19.75
CA PRO A 67 -40.77 0.02 18.91
C PRO A 67 -39.37 -0.36 19.42
N PHE A 68 -39.27 -0.88 20.65
CA PHE A 68 -38.07 -1.47 21.22
C PHE A 68 -37.59 -2.75 20.53
N SER A 69 -38.48 -3.62 19.99
CA SER A 69 -38.03 -4.90 19.41
C SER A 69 -37.34 -4.74 18.05
N SER A 70 -37.79 -3.78 17.23
CA SER A 70 -37.13 -3.46 15.96
C SER A 70 -35.82 -2.70 16.16
N GLY A 71 -35.75 -1.80 17.15
CA GLY A 71 -34.53 -1.06 17.49
C GLY A 71 -33.37 -1.97 17.95
N LEU A 72 -33.67 -3.02 18.73
CA LEU A 72 -32.65 -3.97 19.20
C LEU A 72 -32.07 -4.84 18.08
N LEU A 73 -32.90 -5.26 17.11
CA LEU A 73 -32.43 -6.01 15.94
C LEU A 73 -31.49 -5.16 15.08
N PHE A 74 -31.89 -3.91 14.80
CA PHE A 74 -31.07 -2.96 14.05
C PHE A 74 -29.71 -2.73 14.74
N LEU A 75 -29.72 -2.52 16.06
CA LEU A 75 -28.49 -2.34 16.82
C LEU A 75 -27.59 -3.59 16.76
N GLY A 76 -28.19 -4.79 16.83
CA GLY A 76 -27.47 -6.05 16.71
C GLY A 76 -26.78 -6.20 15.35
N ILE A 77 -27.50 -5.92 14.25
CA ILE A 77 -26.96 -5.96 12.89
C ILE A 77 -25.81 -4.96 12.74
N LEU A 78 -26.02 -3.73 13.19
CA LEU A 78 -25.03 -2.67 13.09
C LEU A 78 -23.76 -2.98 13.90
N LEU A 79 -23.91 -3.47 15.13
CA LEU A 79 -22.79 -3.85 15.98
C LEU A 79 -22.00 -5.02 15.36
N SER A 80 -22.70 -6.01 14.82
CA SER A 80 -22.06 -7.14 14.13
C SER A 80 -21.27 -6.69 12.90
N GLY A 81 -21.83 -5.76 12.10
CA GLY A 81 -21.17 -5.18 10.94
C GLY A 81 -19.90 -4.42 11.32
N ILE A 82 -19.96 -3.60 12.38
CA ILE A 82 -18.78 -2.88 12.90
C ILE A 82 -17.70 -3.85 13.38
N ILE A 83 -18.07 -4.93 14.09
CA ILE A 83 -17.11 -5.93 14.57
C ILE A 83 -16.40 -6.61 13.39
N VAL A 84 -17.14 -7.00 12.35
CA VAL A 84 -16.56 -7.62 11.14
C VAL A 84 -15.63 -6.66 10.43
N LEU A 85 -16.05 -5.42 10.18
CA LEU A 85 -15.23 -4.39 9.53
C LEU A 85 -13.95 -4.10 10.34
N PHE A 86 -14.08 -3.95 11.66
CA PHE A 86 -12.93 -3.68 12.52
C PHE A 86 -11.96 -4.86 12.58
N SER A 87 -12.46 -6.10 12.57
CA SER A 87 -11.63 -7.31 12.54
C SER A 87 -10.82 -7.39 11.24
N LEU A 88 -11.45 -7.13 10.09
CA LEU A 88 -10.76 -7.10 8.79
C LEU A 88 -9.74 -5.97 8.70
N PHE A 89 -10.10 -4.79 9.22
CA PHE A 89 -9.17 -3.67 9.32
C PHE A 89 -7.93 -4.01 10.16
N PHE A 90 -8.12 -4.70 11.29
CA PHE A 90 -7.00 -5.14 12.14
C PHE A 90 -6.13 -6.17 11.43
N MET A 91 -6.72 -7.11 10.67
CA MET A 91 -5.97 -8.06 9.85
C MET A 91 -5.17 -7.36 8.74
N PHE A 92 -5.75 -6.35 8.07
CA PHE A 92 -5.04 -5.50 7.13
C PHE A 92 -3.84 -4.82 7.79
N TYR A 93 -4.05 -4.16 8.93
CA TYR A 93 -3.01 -3.45 9.67
C TYR A 93 -1.87 -4.39 10.07
N TRP A 94 -2.20 -5.52 10.70
CA TRP A 94 -1.22 -6.45 11.26
C TRP A 94 -0.37 -7.15 10.19
N ASN A 95 -0.98 -7.53 9.06
CA ASN A 95 -0.22 -8.13 7.97
C ASN A 95 0.64 -7.09 7.24
N SER A 96 0.08 -5.90 7.00
CA SER A 96 0.83 -4.83 6.32
C SER A 96 2.03 -4.35 7.14
N ILE A 97 1.88 -4.19 8.46
CA ILE A 97 2.97 -3.73 9.33
C ILE A 97 4.11 -4.75 9.38
N LYS A 98 3.79 -6.06 9.48
CA LYS A 98 4.77 -7.14 9.38
C LYS A 98 5.49 -7.12 8.03
N GLY A 99 4.75 -6.90 6.94
CA GLY A 99 5.32 -6.76 5.61
C GLY A 99 6.37 -5.66 5.53
N PHE A 100 6.04 -4.45 6.01
CA PHE A 100 7.00 -3.34 6.03
C PHE A 100 8.19 -3.60 6.97
N TYR A 101 8.00 -4.19 8.15
CA TYR A 101 9.12 -4.52 9.04
C TYR A 101 10.11 -5.49 8.37
N SER A 102 9.61 -6.53 7.69
CA SER A 102 10.45 -7.48 6.96
C SER A 102 11.24 -6.80 5.84
N LEU A 103 10.63 -5.88 5.08
CA LEU A 103 11.33 -5.13 4.04
C LEU A 103 12.41 -4.18 4.59
N ILE A 104 12.16 -3.58 5.74
CA ILE A 104 13.18 -2.74 6.41
C ILE A 104 14.34 -3.62 6.91
N ALA A 105 14.03 -4.79 7.46
CA ALA A 105 15.01 -5.76 7.91
C ALA A 105 15.87 -6.31 6.75
N SER A 106 15.35 -6.36 5.53
CA SER A 106 16.12 -6.71 4.32
C SER A 106 16.95 -5.54 3.76
N GLY A 107 16.99 -4.39 4.45
CA GLY A 107 17.83 -3.24 4.09
C GLY A 107 17.15 -2.16 3.26
N LYS A 108 15.85 -2.29 2.94
CA LYS A 108 15.09 -1.28 2.17
C LYS A 108 14.60 -0.16 3.10
N LYS A 109 15.48 0.76 3.48
CA LYS A 109 15.14 1.86 4.42
C LYS A 109 14.06 2.81 3.89
N ASP A 110 13.92 2.94 2.58
CA ASP A 110 12.99 3.88 1.92
C ASP A 110 11.51 3.56 2.12
N VAL A 111 11.17 2.36 2.64
CA VAL A 111 9.77 1.98 2.92
C VAL A 111 9.36 2.17 4.38
N ARG A 112 10.21 2.80 5.21
CA ARG A 112 9.94 3.05 6.63
C ARG A 112 8.68 3.91 6.85
N GLY A 113 8.35 4.79 5.88
CA GLY A 113 7.13 5.58 5.89
C GLY A 113 5.86 4.73 5.96
N GLY A 114 5.88 3.50 5.44
CA GLY A 114 4.76 2.57 5.45
C GLY A 114 4.26 2.23 6.86
N ILE A 115 5.18 2.05 7.81
CA ILE A 115 4.84 1.77 9.22
C ILE A 115 4.18 3.00 9.85
N TYR A 116 4.75 4.18 9.62
CA TYR A 116 4.18 5.42 10.13
C TYR A 116 2.77 5.66 9.59
N SER A 117 2.54 5.44 8.28
CA SER A 117 1.20 5.55 7.70
C SER A 117 0.20 4.57 8.31
N LEU A 118 0.58 3.31 8.55
CA LEU A 118 -0.32 2.32 9.15
C LEU A 118 -0.71 2.70 10.58
N ASN A 119 0.22 3.23 11.37
CA ASN A 119 -0.07 3.73 12.71
C ASN A 119 -1.04 4.92 12.66
N VAL A 120 -0.84 5.86 11.72
CA VAL A 120 -1.75 7.01 11.54
C VAL A 120 -3.14 6.54 11.10
N ILE A 121 -3.23 5.56 10.20
CA ILE A 121 -4.49 4.93 9.80
C ILE A 121 -5.19 4.27 11.00
N LEU A 122 -4.46 3.53 11.83
CA LEU A 122 -5.00 2.91 13.05
C LEU A 122 -5.53 3.96 14.04
N ILE A 123 -4.79 5.05 14.27
CA ILE A 123 -5.24 6.15 15.13
C ILE A 123 -6.52 6.76 14.58
N GLY A 124 -6.57 7.06 13.27
CA GLY A 124 -7.78 7.56 12.62
C GLY A 124 -8.97 6.62 12.79
N GLY A 125 -8.77 5.31 12.58
CA GLY A 125 -9.80 4.29 12.77
C GLY A 125 -10.33 4.20 14.21
N VAL A 126 -9.44 4.28 15.21
CA VAL A 126 -9.84 4.29 16.63
C VAL A 126 -10.65 5.54 16.97
N VAL A 127 -10.26 6.71 16.45
CA VAL A 127 -10.99 7.97 16.66
C VAL A 127 -12.37 7.93 16.00
N ILE A 128 -12.48 7.36 14.80
CA ILE A 128 -13.78 7.12 14.14
C ILE A 128 -14.66 6.22 15.01
N LEU A 129 -14.11 5.10 15.51
CA LEU A 129 -14.87 4.17 16.36
C LEU A 129 -15.38 4.86 17.64
N ALA A 130 -14.54 5.67 18.28
CA ALA A 130 -14.94 6.47 19.43
C ALA A 130 -16.07 7.46 19.08
N GLY A 131 -15.99 8.10 17.91
CA GLY A 131 -17.04 8.97 17.39
C GLY A 131 -18.36 8.22 17.18
N VAL A 132 -18.31 7.05 16.55
CA VAL A 132 -19.48 6.17 16.35
C VAL A 132 -20.11 5.77 17.69
N VAL A 133 -19.33 5.26 18.64
CA VAL A 133 -19.83 4.86 19.97
C VAL A 133 -20.47 6.05 20.71
N THR A 134 -19.86 7.23 20.61
CA THR A 134 -20.40 8.46 21.22
C THR A 134 -21.73 8.85 20.58
N SER A 135 -21.82 8.82 19.25
CA SER A 135 -23.06 9.07 18.52
C SER A 135 -24.15 8.06 18.88
N PHE A 136 -23.83 6.77 19.01
CA PHE A 136 -24.80 5.74 19.42
C PHE A 136 -25.27 5.90 20.87
N SER A 137 -24.41 6.41 21.75
CA SER A 137 -24.77 6.67 23.14
C SER A 137 -25.88 7.71 23.26
N SER A 138 -26.05 8.60 22.27
CA SER A 138 -27.14 9.59 22.23
C SER A 138 -28.54 8.98 22.34
N ILE A 139 -28.73 7.73 21.90
CA ILE A 139 -30.00 7.01 21.96
C ILE A 139 -30.43 6.77 23.42
N TYR A 140 -29.47 6.55 24.32
CA TYR A 140 -29.73 6.21 25.72
C TYR A 140 -29.82 7.43 26.64
N PHE A 141 -29.20 8.55 26.24
CA PHE A 141 -29.10 9.75 27.07
C PHE A 141 -29.87 10.93 26.46
N LEU A 142 -31.21 10.84 26.45
CA LEU A 142 -32.10 11.80 25.81
C LEU A 142 -31.82 13.27 26.17
N ASN A 143 -31.47 13.56 27.44
CA ASN A 143 -31.20 14.93 27.92
C ASN A 143 -29.94 15.56 27.31
N ILE A 144 -29.00 14.76 26.83
CA ILE A 144 -27.72 15.21 26.23
C ILE A 144 -27.51 14.61 24.83
N ALA A 145 -28.56 14.06 24.23
CA ALA A 145 -28.48 13.29 22.99
C ALA A 145 -27.87 14.11 21.85
N GLN A 146 -28.34 15.34 21.67
CA GLN A 146 -27.83 16.25 20.64
C GLN A 146 -26.35 16.56 20.84
N THR A 147 -25.92 16.83 22.09
CA THR A 147 -24.52 17.10 22.42
C THR A 147 -23.63 15.89 22.11
N LEU A 148 -24.04 14.68 22.50
CA LEU A 148 -23.31 13.46 22.21
C LEU A 148 -23.22 13.18 20.71
N LEU A 149 -24.31 13.38 19.97
CA LEU A 149 -24.33 13.24 18.51
C LEU A 149 -23.35 14.22 17.86
N THR A 150 -23.36 15.49 18.26
CA THR A 150 -22.43 16.51 17.75
C THR A 150 -20.97 16.14 18.04
N ILE A 151 -20.65 15.75 19.28
CA ILE A 151 -19.29 15.32 19.65
C ILE A 151 -18.87 14.10 18.82
N GLY A 152 -19.76 13.11 18.66
CA GLY A 152 -19.48 11.91 17.90
C GLY A 152 -19.20 12.20 16.41
N ILE A 153 -19.96 13.11 15.80
CA ILE A 153 -19.71 13.59 14.43
C ILE A 153 -18.35 14.29 14.33
N ILE A 154 -18.02 15.19 15.25
CA ILE A 154 -16.73 15.90 15.26
C ILE A 154 -15.56 14.91 15.35
N LEU A 155 -15.65 13.93 16.26
CA LEU A 155 -14.66 12.87 16.37
C LEU A 155 -14.56 12.05 15.08
N GLY A 156 -15.70 11.68 14.48
CA GLY A 156 -15.75 10.99 13.19
C GLY A 156 -14.99 11.75 12.09
N VAL A 157 -15.21 13.06 11.97
CA VAL A 157 -14.52 13.91 10.98
C VAL A 157 -13.01 13.99 11.25
N ILE A 158 -12.60 14.19 12.51
CA ILE A 158 -11.17 14.23 12.88
C ILE A 158 -10.50 12.90 12.54
N GLY A 159 -11.11 11.78 12.94
CA GLY A 159 -10.59 10.45 12.69
C GLY A 159 -10.49 10.14 11.19
N PHE A 160 -11.48 10.58 10.41
CA PHE A 160 -11.47 10.48 8.95
C PHE A 160 -10.30 11.24 8.33
N VAL A 161 -10.11 12.52 8.68
CA VAL A 161 -9.00 13.33 8.16
C VAL A 161 -7.65 12.69 8.49
N VAL A 162 -7.45 12.27 9.75
CA VAL A 162 -6.22 11.59 10.18
C VAL A 162 -6.00 10.29 9.40
N GLY A 163 -7.05 9.48 9.26
CA GLY A 163 -7.01 8.23 8.48
C GLY A 163 -6.65 8.45 7.02
N SER A 164 -7.28 9.44 6.35
CA SER A 164 -7.00 9.80 4.95
C SER A 164 -5.55 10.24 4.76
N VAL A 165 -5.00 11.07 5.66
CA VAL A 165 -3.57 11.44 5.61
C VAL A 165 -2.68 10.21 5.72
N GLY A 166 -3.03 9.27 6.60
CA GLY A 166 -2.36 7.98 6.70
C GLY A 166 -2.38 7.20 5.38
N PHE A 167 -3.53 7.09 4.71
CA PHE A 167 -3.64 6.40 3.41
C PHE A 167 -2.91 7.12 2.27
N ILE A 168 -2.87 8.46 2.25
CA ILE A 168 -2.04 9.22 1.29
C ILE A 168 -0.57 8.81 1.43
N ILE A 169 -0.05 8.82 2.66
CA ILE A 169 1.34 8.43 2.93
C ILE A 169 1.56 6.96 2.58
N LEU A 170 0.60 6.08 2.90
CA LEU A 170 0.69 4.65 2.55
C LEU A 170 0.79 4.43 1.04
N GLY A 171 -0.06 5.09 0.26
CA GLY A 171 -0.04 5.04 -1.20
C GLY A 171 1.30 5.51 -1.78
N LEU A 172 1.86 6.60 -1.26
CA LEU A 172 3.20 7.06 -1.65
C LEU A 172 4.31 6.04 -1.32
N ASN A 173 4.20 5.34 -0.19
CA ASN A 173 5.15 4.28 0.19
C ASN A 173 5.03 3.05 -0.72
N PHE A 174 3.82 2.63 -1.11
CA PHE A 174 3.65 1.61 -2.15
C PHE A 174 4.18 2.08 -3.51
N SER A 175 4.04 3.36 -3.83
CA SER A 175 4.65 3.92 -5.05
C SER A 175 6.18 3.81 -5.02
N ALA A 176 6.79 4.16 -3.88
CA ALA A 176 8.23 3.99 -3.66
C ALA A 176 8.66 2.52 -3.74
N LEU A 177 7.88 1.62 -3.13
CA LEU A 177 8.09 0.17 -3.22
C LEU A 177 8.13 -0.28 -4.69
N GLY A 178 7.16 0.15 -5.49
CA GLY A 178 7.14 -0.15 -6.93
C GLY A 178 8.39 0.34 -7.67
N ARG A 179 8.97 1.48 -7.28
CA ARG A 179 10.25 1.94 -7.85
C ARG A 179 11.43 1.05 -7.44
N ILE A 180 11.51 0.65 -6.18
CA ILE A 180 12.60 -0.19 -5.64
C ILE A 180 12.65 -1.55 -6.34
N TYR A 181 11.48 -2.11 -6.67
CA TYR A 181 11.35 -3.41 -7.35
C TYR A 181 11.17 -3.30 -8.86
N PHE A 182 11.36 -2.12 -9.46
CA PHE A 182 11.14 -1.86 -10.88
C PHE A 182 9.77 -2.36 -11.40
N ASN A 183 8.74 -2.31 -10.55
CA ASN A 183 7.39 -2.76 -10.84
C ASN A 183 6.47 -1.54 -11.03
N SER A 184 6.21 -1.19 -12.29
CA SER A 184 5.37 -0.05 -12.67
C SER A 184 3.92 -0.21 -12.20
N SER A 185 3.38 -1.43 -12.18
CA SER A 185 2.02 -1.72 -11.71
C SER A 185 1.85 -1.39 -10.22
N VAL A 186 2.79 -1.86 -9.37
CA VAL A 186 2.80 -1.53 -7.93
C VAL A 186 2.99 -0.03 -7.72
N ARG A 187 3.86 0.59 -8.53
CA ARG A 187 4.09 2.05 -8.46
C ARG A 187 2.82 2.83 -8.73
N ASN A 188 2.10 2.48 -9.79
CA ASN A 188 0.88 3.15 -10.22
C ASN A 188 -0.28 2.86 -9.24
N ALA A 189 -0.38 1.64 -8.71
CA ALA A 189 -1.33 1.28 -7.67
C ALA A 189 -1.19 2.18 -6.43
N GLY A 190 0.03 2.40 -5.96
CA GLY A 190 0.29 3.31 -4.83
C GLY A 190 -0.16 4.75 -5.10
N LEU A 191 0.04 5.25 -6.32
CA LEU A 191 -0.45 6.58 -6.73
C LEU A 191 -1.98 6.65 -6.81
N MET A 192 -2.65 5.58 -7.26
CA MET A 192 -4.10 5.49 -7.26
C MET A 192 -4.69 5.54 -5.84
N ILE A 193 -4.13 4.76 -4.90
CA ILE A 193 -4.55 4.75 -3.48
C ILE A 193 -4.39 6.15 -2.85
N SER A 194 -3.25 6.81 -3.11
CA SER A 194 -3.01 8.16 -2.63
C SER A 194 -4.01 9.17 -3.22
N SER A 195 -4.30 9.06 -4.52
CA SER A 195 -5.21 9.98 -5.22
C SER A 195 -6.65 9.78 -4.77
N ALA A 196 -7.06 8.52 -4.56
CA ALA A 196 -8.35 8.15 -3.99
C ALA A 196 -8.56 8.83 -2.62
N SER A 197 -7.57 8.75 -1.75
CA SER A 197 -7.63 9.34 -0.41
C SER A 197 -7.74 10.86 -0.43
N ILE A 198 -7.10 11.53 -1.40
CA ILE A 198 -7.26 12.97 -1.62
C ILE A 198 -8.69 13.29 -2.08
N LEU A 199 -9.25 12.54 -3.02
CA LEU A 199 -10.62 12.74 -3.50
C LEU A 199 -11.67 12.52 -2.41
N PHE A 200 -11.45 11.55 -1.53
CA PHE A 200 -12.27 11.33 -0.34
C PHE A 200 -12.20 12.52 0.62
N LEU A 201 -11.00 13.02 0.91
CA LEU A 201 -10.80 14.19 1.77
C LEU A 201 -11.52 15.41 1.18
N VAL A 202 -11.25 15.74 -0.08
CA VAL A 202 -11.87 16.89 -0.78
C VAL A 202 -13.39 16.74 -0.82
N GLY A 203 -13.90 15.55 -1.16
CA GLY A 203 -15.33 15.28 -1.19
C GLY A 203 -15.98 15.52 0.18
N SER A 204 -15.40 14.98 1.25
CA SER A 204 -15.91 15.16 2.62
C SER A 204 -15.91 16.64 3.06
N VAL A 205 -14.86 17.38 2.71
CA VAL A 205 -14.75 18.81 3.02
C VAL A 205 -15.82 19.60 2.28
N ILE A 206 -16.07 19.30 1.01
CA ILE A 206 -17.14 19.97 0.23
C ILE A 206 -18.52 19.70 0.86
N VAL A 207 -18.82 18.45 1.23
CA VAL A 207 -20.08 18.12 1.91
C VAL A 207 -20.21 18.89 3.22
N TYR A 208 -19.14 18.94 4.02
CA TYR A 208 -19.15 19.66 5.29
C TYR A 208 -19.33 21.17 5.10
N LEU A 209 -18.58 21.80 4.19
CA LEU A 209 -18.66 23.24 3.93
C LEU A 209 -20.02 23.69 3.36
N THR A 210 -20.75 22.78 2.73
CA THR A 210 -22.09 23.04 2.18
C THR A 210 -23.23 22.61 3.09
N SER A 211 -22.91 22.08 4.28
CA SER A 211 -23.89 21.61 5.24
C SER A 211 -24.57 22.79 5.98
N PRO A 212 -25.87 22.66 6.32
CA PRO A 212 -26.59 23.69 7.09
C PRO A 212 -25.94 23.97 8.45
N GLU A 213 -25.35 22.95 9.08
CA GLU A 213 -24.68 23.07 10.38
C GLU A 213 -23.46 23.99 10.27
N PHE A 214 -22.63 23.80 9.23
CA PHE A 214 -21.50 24.68 8.99
C PHE A 214 -21.96 26.11 8.66
N ALA A 215 -23.01 26.27 7.84
CA ALA A 215 -23.60 27.58 7.54
C ALA A 215 -23.99 28.35 8.81
N SER A 216 -24.64 27.64 9.74
CA SER A 216 -25.10 28.20 11.00
C SER A 216 -23.93 28.64 11.90
N LEU A 217 -22.82 27.89 11.87
CA LEU A 217 -21.61 28.17 12.66
C LEU A 217 -20.93 29.47 12.24
N ILE A 218 -20.96 29.80 10.94
CA ILE A 218 -20.28 30.98 10.39
C ILE A 218 -21.24 32.14 10.07
N HIS A 219 -22.48 32.07 10.54
CA HIS A 219 -23.52 33.09 10.33
C HIS A 219 -23.72 33.49 8.86
N ILE A 220 -23.54 32.56 7.92
CA ILE A 220 -23.81 32.80 6.50
C ILE A 220 -25.25 32.43 6.20
N SER A 221 -26.10 33.44 6.04
CA SER A 221 -27.53 33.30 5.71
C SER A 221 -27.80 32.86 4.26
N ILE A 222 -26.76 32.66 3.45
CA ILE A 222 -26.85 32.50 1.98
C ILE A 222 -26.70 31.04 1.52
N ILE A 223 -26.56 30.07 2.42
CA ILE A 223 -26.63 28.66 2.01
C ILE A 223 -28.09 28.29 1.73
N ASN A 224 -28.52 28.56 0.49
CA ASN A 224 -29.79 28.07 -0.04
C ASN A 224 -29.66 26.56 -0.32
N LEU A 225 -30.76 25.84 -0.20
CA LEU A 225 -30.94 24.42 -0.53
C LEU A 225 -30.19 24.00 -1.82
N THR A 226 -30.17 24.86 -2.84
CA THR A 226 -29.43 24.62 -4.09
C THR A 226 -27.93 24.40 -3.87
N ILE A 227 -27.27 25.20 -3.04
CA ILE A 227 -25.82 25.07 -2.76
C ILE A 227 -25.54 23.78 -2.00
N THR A 228 -26.37 23.43 -1.01
CA THR A 228 -26.26 22.17 -0.26
C THR A 228 -26.43 20.97 -1.18
N ILE A 229 -27.44 20.97 -2.07
CA ILE A 229 -27.64 19.89 -3.04
C ILE A 229 -26.44 19.74 -3.98
N ILE A 230 -25.92 20.85 -4.52
CA ILE A 230 -24.74 20.84 -5.40
C ILE A 230 -23.52 20.30 -4.64
N GLY A 231 -23.29 20.74 -3.40
CA GLY A 231 -22.18 20.27 -2.57
C GLY A 231 -22.26 18.78 -2.26
N ILE A 232 -23.43 18.28 -1.87
CA ILE A 232 -23.68 16.85 -1.67
C ILE A 232 -23.41 16.08 -2.96
N PHE A 233 -23.91 16.55 -4.10
CA PHE A 233 -23.71 15.89 -5.39
C PHE A 233 -22.21 15.80 -5.75
N ILE A 234 -21.47 16.90 -5.66
CA ILE A 234 -20.01 16.93 -5.92
C ILE A 234 -19.27 16.02 -4.94
N GLY A 235 -19.64 16.06 -3.66
CA GLY A 235 -19.05 15.23 -2.61
C GLY A 235 -19.22 13.74 -2.86
N ILE A 236 -20.44 13.32 -3.23
CA ILE A 236 -20.75 11.93 -3.59
C ILE A 236 -19.95 11.54 -4.82
N LEU A 237 -19.96 12.35 -5.89
CA LEU A 237 -19.22 12.06 -7.13
C LEU A 237 -17.73 11.89 -6.87
N SER A 238 -17.11 12.81 -6.12
CA SER A 238 -15.69 12.75 -5.73
C SER A 238 -15.40 11.47 -4.93
N SER A 239 -16.26 11.12 -3.98
CA SER A 239 -16.12 9.92 -3.15
C SER A 239 -16.28 8.64 -3.96
N SER A 240 -17.20 8.60 -4.93
CA SER A 240 -17.39 7.43 -5.81
C SER A 240 -16.19 7.21 -6.73
N VAL A 241 -15.61 8.28 -7.29
CA VAL A 241 -14.37 8.19 -8.09
C VAL A 241 -13.21 7.75 -7.20
N GLY A 242 -13.07 8.35 -6.02
CA GLY A 242 -12.07 7.96 -5.03
C GLY A 242 -12.16 6.48 -4.67
N TYR A 243 -13.36 5.99 -4.36
CA TYR A 243 -13.62 4.59 -4.04
C TYR A 243 -13.23 3.65 -5.19
N THR A 244 -13.58 4.01 -6.42
CA THR A 244 -13.22 3.23 -7.61
C THR A 244 -11.70 3.15 -7.78
N LEU A 245 -10.99 4.27 -7.60
CA LEU A 245 -9.53 4.30 -7.68
C LEU A 245 -8.86 3.50 -6.56
N ASP A 246 -9.40 3.53 -5.33
CA ASP A 246 -8.89 2.76 -4.21
C ASP A 246 -9.04 1.25 -4.48
N LEU A 247 -10.23 0.84 -4.94
CA LEU A 247 -10.51 -0.55 -5.33
C LEU A 247 -9.55 -1.04 -6.42
N ILE A 248 -9.41 -0.30 -7.52
CA ILE A 248 -8.49 -0.65 -8.63
C ILE A 248 -7.05 -0.67 -8.13
N GLY A 249 -6.67 0.30 -7.29
CA GLY A 249 -5.35 0.40 -6.69
C GLY A 249 -5.00 -0.86 -5.89
N PHE A 250 -5.87 -1.27 -4.97
CA PHE A 250 -5.64 -2.47 -4.15
C PHE A 250 -5.74 -3.78 -4.93
N ILE A 251 -6.61 -3.89 -5.94
CA ILE A 251 -6.62 -5.05 -6.87
C ILE A 251 -5.29 -5.16 -7.62
N THR A 252 -4.80 -4.03 -8.15
CA THR A 252 -3.53 -3.97 -8.87
C THR A 252 -2.37 -4.31 -7.94
N LEU A 253 -2.39 -3.78 -6.72
CA LEU A 253 -1.38 -4.07 -5.71
C LEU A 253 -1.36 -5.56 -5.35
N TYR A 254 -2.51 -6.15 -5.01
CA TYR A 254 -2.64 -7.57 -4.67
C TYR A 254 -2.19 -8.51 -5.81
N SER A 255 -2.54 -8.19 -7.05
CA SER A 255 -2.21 -9.02 -8.23
C SER A 255 -0.75 -8.90 -8.68
N ASN A 256 -0.09 -7.76 -8.42
CA ASN A 256 1.27 -7.46 -8.88
C ASN A 256 2.33 -7.55 -7.78
N LEU A 257 1.95 -7.61 -6.51
CA LEU A 257 2.81 -8.11 -5.43
C LEU A 257 2.92 -9.64 -5.55
N LYS A 258 3.53 -10.13 -6.64
CA LYS A 258 3.91 -11.53 -6.77
C LYS A 258 5.28 -11.74 -6.14
N GLU A 259 5.53 -12.96 -5.69
CA GLU A 259 6.89 -13.40 -5.42
C GLU A 259 7.76 -13.05 -6.64
N PRO A 260 8.99 -12.56 -6.47
CA PRO A 260 9.90 -12.27 -7.57
C PRO A 260 10.24 -13.60 -8.27
N THR A 261 9.38 -14.04 -9.19
CA THR A 261 9.45 -15.38 -9.77
C THR A 261 10.54 -15.51 -10.82
N ASN A 262 11.21 -14.44 -11.25
CA ASN A 262 12.18 -14.50 -12.33
C ASN A 262 13.28 -13.44 -12.24
N ILE A 263 14.19 -13.56 -11.27
CA ILE A 263 15.53 -12.96 -11.39
C ILE A 263 16.60 -14.05 -11.61
N LEU A 264 16.21 -15.32 -11.78
CA LEU A 264 17.16 -16.45 -11.75
C LEU A 264 17.22 -17.32 -13.01
N ASN A 265 16.55 -16.95 -14.12
CA ASN A 265 16.55 -17.80 -15.31
C ASN A 265 16.78 -17.08 -16.65
N THR A 266 17.47 -15.94 -16.68
CA THR A 266 18.22 -15.58 -17.90
C THR A 266 19.53 -16.37 -17.90
N SER A 267 19.43 -17.65 -18.23
CA SER A 267 20.57 -18.40 -18.75
C SER A 267 21.13 -17.62 -19.95
N PRO A 268 22.44 -17.36 -20.03
CA PRO A 268 23.03 -16.71 -21.20
C PRO A 268 23.07 -17.71 -22.34
N GLU A 269 21.93 -17.91 -23.01
CA GLU A 269 21.88 -18.66 -24.26
C GLU A 269 22.12 -17.68 -25.42
N VAL A 270 23.37 -17.21 -25.55
CA VAL A 270 23.83 -16.48 -26.74
C VAL A 270 25.27 -16.91 -27.08
N LEU A 271 25.38 -17.57 -28.25
CA LEU A 271 26.55 -17.76 -29.12
C LEU A 271 27.58 -18.84 -28.78
N GLN A 272 27.18 -20.11 -28.97
CA GLN A 272 28.08 -21.07 -29.63
C GLN A 272 27.49 -21.46 -30.98
N GLN A 273 27.84 -20.71 -32.02
CA GLN A 273 27.77 -21.22 -33.38
C GLN A 273 29.02 -20.77 -34.13
N SER A 274 30.00 -21.68 -34.17
CA SER A 274 30.84 -22.05 -35.33
C SER A 274 32.23 -22.47 -34.85
N GLY A 275 32.58 -23.76 -35.02
CA GLY A 275 33.98 -24.18 -34.91
C GLY A 275 34.29 -25.59 -34.38
N VAL A 276 33.96 -26.64 -35.14
CA VAL A 276 34.91 -27.71 -35.56
C VAL A 276 35.53 -28.68 -34.50
N LEU A 277 35.17 -29.97 -34.68
CA LEU A 277 35.87 -31.25 -34.44
C LEU A 277 35.98 -31.88 -33.03
N GLN A 278 35.11 -32.88 -32.82
CA GLN A 278 35.45 -34.31 -32.66
C GLN A 278 36.67 -34.67 -31.77
N GLN A 279 36.42 -35.05 -30.51
CA GLN A 279 37.15 -36.19 -29.93
C GLN A 279 36.33 -36.89 -28.83
N ARG A 280 36.09 -38.18 -29.06
CA ARG A 280 35.37 -39.11 -28.21
C ARG A 280 36.32 -39.59 -27.11
N GLY A 281 36.00 -39.30 -25.84
CA GLY A 281 36.73 -39.79 -24.68
C GLY A 281 35.78 -40.05 -23.51
N PHE A 282 35.73 -41.29 -23.06
CA PHE A 282 35.05 -41.75 -21.85
C PHE A 282 35.80 -41.27 -20.61
N VAL A 283 35.15 -40.58 -19.66
CA VAL A 283 35.54 -40.60 -18.23
C VAL A 283 34.32 -40.30 -17.32
N SER A 284 34.16 -41.23 -16.36
CA SER A 284 33.37 -41.32 -15.12
C SER A 284 32.53 -40.14 -14.59
N GLU A 285 31.31 -40.52 -14.16
CA GLU A 285 30.49 -39.85 -13.15
C GLU A 285 31.30 -39.62 -11.87
N GLN A 286 31.50 -38.35 -11.52
CA GLN A 286 32.04 -37.93 -10.24
C GLN A 286 30.93 -37.20 -9.47
N TYR A 287 30.65 -37.71 -8.27
CA TYR A 287 29.68 -37.21 -7.30
C TYR A 287 29.73 -35.68 -7.16
N GLY A 288 28.56 -35.06 -7.24
CA GLY A 288 28.36 -33.61 -7.25
C GLY A 288 28.91 -32.91 -6.02
N SER A 289 29.92 -32.07 -6.23
CA SER A 289 30.15 -30.91 -5.38
C SER A 289 29.01 -29.93 -5.66
N GLN A 290 28.23 -29.61 -4.62
CA GLN A 290 27.30 -28.50 -4.66
C GLN A 290 28.10 -27.23 -4.94
N GLN A 291 28.07 -26.76 -6.19
CA GLN A 291 28.51 -25.42 -6.53
C GLN A 291 27.63 -24.46 -5.73
N VAL A 292 28.19 -23.94 -4.63
CA VAL A 292 27.62 -22.83 -3.86
C VAL A 292 27.53 -21.65 -4.83
N ARG A 293 26.37 -21.52 -5.48
CA ARG A 293 26.05 -20.39 -6.37
C ARG A 293 25.96 -19.14 -5.50
N THR A 294 27.09 -18.49 -5.30
CA THR A 294 27.16 -17.21 -4.61
C THR A 294 26.82 -16.15 -5.65
N ILE A 295 25.57 -15.69 -5.65
CA ILE A 295 25.12 -14.69 -6.62
C ILE A 295 25.46 -13.32 -6.03
N SER A 296 26.50 -12.70 -6.56
CA SER A 296 26.67 -11.26 -6.43
C SER A 296 26.10 -10.61 -7.70
N GLU A 297 25.15 -9.71 -7.54
CA GLU A 297 24.44 -9.04 -8.65
C GLU A 297 24.86 -7.57 -8.70
N ILE A 298 25.17 -7.04 -9.89
CA ILE A 298 25.51 -5.62 -10.06
C ILE A 298 24.25 -4.82 -10.38
N VAL A 299 24.04 -3.75 -9.61
CA VAL A 299 22.86 -2.90 -9.71
C VAL A 299 23.08 -1.78 -10.74
N SER A 300 24.26 -1.17 -10.77
CA SER A 300 24.65 -0.15 -11.76
C SER A 300 26.10 0.33 -11.54
N GLY A 301 26.67 1.05 -12.52
CA GLY A 301 27.99 1.67 -12.37
C GLY A 301 28.26 2.84 -13.33
N THR A 302 29.25 3.65 -13.00
CA THR A 302 29.78 4.74 -13.85
C THR A 302 31.28 4.59 -14.03
N LEU A 303 31.81 4.98 -15.19
CA LEU A 303 33.24 4.97 -15.51
C LEU A 303 33.65 6.37 -16.00
N SER A 304 34.63 7.00 -15.36
CA SER A 304 35.11 8.33 -15.77
C SER A 304 36.27 8.25 -16.76
N SER A 305 36.52 9.34 -17.49
CA SER A 305 37.72 9.52 -18.33
C SER A 305 39.04 9.44 -17.58
N SER A 306 39.04 9.66 -16.26
CA SER A 306 40.21 9.48 -15.40
C SER A 306 40.50 8.02 -15.02
N GLY A 307 39.74 7.06 -15.56
CA GLY A 307 39.89 5.64 -15.25
C GLY A 307 39.36 5.23 -13.89
N ILE A 308 38.43 6.01 -13.31
CA ILE A 308 37.79 5.66 -12.03
C ILE A 308 36.40 5.11 -12.33
N ALA A 309 36.15 3.86 -11.94
CA ALA A 309 34.82 3.27 -11.94
C ALA A 309 34.19 3.29 -10.55
N ARG A 310 32.90 3.59 -10.48
CA ARG A 310 32.07 3.48 -9.28
C ARG A 310 30.97 2.48 -9.54
N LEU A 311 30.99 1.36 -8.83
CA LEU A 311 30.05 0.25 -9.00
C LEU A 311 29.24 0.05 -7.72
N SER A 312 27.97 -0.33 -7.86
CA SER A 312 27.14 -0.79 -6.75
C SER A 312 26.90 -2.30 -6.87
N ILE A 313 27.47 -3.07 -5.95
CA ILE A 313 27.55 -4.54 -6.01
C ILE A 313 26.80 -5.13 -4.82
N TYR A 314 25.78 -5.96 -5.08
CA TYR A 314 25.14 -6.75 -4.05
C TYR A 314 25.91 -8.05 -3.82
N SER A 315 26.20 -8.40 -2.56
CA SER A 315 26.81 -9.67 -2.20
C SER A 315 26.02 -10.41 -1.13
N GLN A 316 25.89 -11.73 -1.27
CA GLN A 316 25.19 -12.59 -0.31
C GLN A 316 26.11 -13.09 0.82
N HIS A 317 27.44 -13.04 0.62
CA HIS A 317 28.45 -13.52 1.55
C HIS A 317 29.62 -12.53 1.61
N PRO A 318 30.34 -12.45 2.74
CA PRO A 318 31.59 -11.69 2.78
C PRO A 318 32.61 -12.27 1.80
N LEU A 319 33.09 -11.45 0.87
CA LEU A 319 34.01 -11.86 -0.20
C LEU A 319 35.03 -10.75 -0.48
N GLN A 320 36.24 -11.10 -0.89
CA GLN A 320 37.24 -10.12 -1.29
C GLN A 320 37.31 -10.02 -2.82
N ILE A 321 37.37 -8.79 -3.34
CA ILE A 321 37.66 -8.50 -4.74
C ILE A 321 39.18 -8.49 -4.89
N LEU A 322 39.70 -9.42 -5.67
CA LEU A 322 41.13 -9.59 -5.91
C LEU A 322 41.62 -8.64 -7.01
N SER A 323 40.87 -8.53 -8.11
CA SER A 323 41.21 -7.69 -9.24
C SER A 323 39.99 -7.25 -10.04
N ALA A 324 40.17 -6.21 -10.85
CA ALA A 324 39.19 -5.71 -11.80
C ALA A 324 39.84 -5.52 -13.17
N THR A 325 39.19 -6.01 -14.23
CA THR A 325 39.64 -5.92 -15.62
C THR A 325 38.58 -5.25 -16.48
N LEU A 326 38.96 -4.21 -17.23
CA LEU A 326 38.06 -3.57 -18.19
C LEU A 326 38.02 -4.41 -19.48
N VAL A 327 36.89 -5.05 -19.75
CA VAL A 327 36.71 -5.98 -20.87
C VAL A 327 36.87 -5.25 -22.21
N GLY A 328 37.62 -5.85 -23.13
CA GLY A 328 37.98 -5.24 -24.41
C GLY A 328 39.20 -4.32 -24.33
N SER A 329 39.88 -4.29 -23.18
CA SER A 329 41.18 -3.63 -22.99
C SER A 329 42.14 -4.55 -22.24
N GLU A 330 43.42 -4.18 -22.17
CA GLU A 330 44.42 -4.86 -21.34
C GLU A 330 44.48 -4.30 -19.90
N LEU A 331 43.56 -3.39 -19.54
CA LEU A 331 43.59 -2.69 -18.26
C LEU A 331 43.07 -3.58 -17.14
N THR A 332 43.98 -3.95 -16.23
CA THR A 332 43.67 -4.67 -14.99
C THR A 332 44.23 -3.90 -13.80
N THR A 333 43.48 -3.83 -12.70
CA THR A 333 43.89 -3.15 -11.47
C THR A 333 43.46 -3.92 -10.22
N ASN A 334 44.24 -3.75 -9.16
CA ASN A 334 43.92 -4.20 -7.81
C ASN A 334 43.64 -3.01 -6.87
N ASP A 335 43.63 -1.78 -7.40
CA ASP A 335 43.29 -0.56 -6.65
C ASP A 335 41.76 -0.43 -6.55
N ILE A 336 41.22 -1.09 -5.52
CA ILE A 336 39.78 -1.28 -5.31
C ILE A 336 39.44 -0.93 -3.86
N THR A 337 38.49 -0.01 -3.66
CA THR A 337 38.08 0.47 -2.33
C THR A 337 36.55 0.46 -2.17
N PRO A 338 35.98 -0.30 -1.21
CA PRO A 338 36.64 -1.33 -0.40
C PRO A 338 36.95 -2.58 -1.24
N SER A 339 38.02 -3.30 -0.89
CA SER A 339 38.33 -4.60 -1.49
C SER A 339 37.53 -5.75 -0.86
N GLU A 340 36.87 -5.54 0.28
CA GLU A 340 36.03 -6.54 0.94
C GLU A 340 34.54 -6.16 0.77
N LEU A 341 33.78 -7.06 0.14
CA LEU A 341 32.33 -7.00 0.04
C LEU A 341 31.71 -7.52 1.32
N LYS A 342 30.83 -6.72 1.93
CA LYS A 342 29.96 -7.16 3.03
C LYS A 342 28.67 -7.73 2.47
N VAL A 343 27.94 -8.50 3.29
CA VAL A 343 26.58 -8.93 2.94
C VAL A 343 25.69 -7.70 2.73
N GLY A 344 25.03 -7.60 1.57
CA GLY A 344 24.24 -6.45 1.15
C GLY A 344 24.85 -5.69 -0.03
N ILE A 345 24.46 -4.42 -0.19
CA ILE A 345 24.94 -3.53 -1.27
C ILE A 345 26.24 -2.85 -0.83
N ASN A 346 27.24 -2.89 -1.71
CA ASN A 346 28.56 -2.30 -1.51
C ASN A 346 28.85 -1.31 -2.64
N ASP A 347 29.23 -0.09 -2.28
CA ASP A 347 29.72 0.91 -3.24
C ASP A 347 31.24 0.76 -3.39
N VAL A 348 31.66 0.28 -4.54
CA VAL A 348 33.04 -0.08 -4.85
C VAL A 348 33.62 0.91 -5.84
N ILE A 349 34.75 1.50 -5.48
CA ILE A 349 35.54 2.39 -6.33
C ILE A 349 36.74 1.60 -6.86
N ILE A 350 36.91 1.61 -8.18
CA ILE A 350 38.00 0.92 -8.88
C ILE A 350 38.80 1.97 -9.64
N ASN A 351 40.12 1.97 -9.47
CA ASN A 351 41.01 2.92 -10.13
C ASN A 351 41.96 2.20 -11.08
N PHE A 352 41.76 2.37 -12.39
CA PHE A 352 42.62 1.79 -13.43
C PHE A 352 43.95 2.56 -13.61
N LYS A 353 44.15 3.67 -12.88
CA LYS A 353 45.38 4.49 -12.87
C LYS A 353 45.85 4.97 -14.25
N THR A 354 44.92 5.06 -15.20
CA THR A 354 45.20 5.55 -16.54
C THR A 354 44.01 6.32 -17.07
N ALA A 355 44.27 7.34 -17.88
CA ALA A 355 43.22 8.05 -18.59
C ALA A 355 42.65 7.14 -19.69
N LEU A 356 41.32 7.13 -19.82
CA LEU A 356 40.61 6.31 -20.79
C LEU A 356 40.18 7.16 -21.98
N VAL A 357 40.33 6.61 -23.18
CA VAL A 357 39.85 7.23 -24.42
C VAL A 357 38.72 6.36 -24.95
N LEU A 358 37.53 6.54 -24.38
CA LEU A 358 36.32 5.79 -24.67
C LEU A 358 35.22 6.72 -25.21
N SER A 359 34.18 6.14 -25.80
CA SER A 359 33.04 6.90 -26.34
C SER A 359 32.06 7.25 -25.21
N LYS A 360 31.86 8.56 -24.98
CA LYS A 360 30.93 9.06 -23.95
C LYS A 360 29.51 8.54 -24.16
N GLY A 361 28.88 8.06 -23.08
CA GLY A 361 27.54 7.48 -23.07
C GLY A 361 27.49 5.98 -23.37
N SER A 362 28.58 5.37 -23.85
CA SER A 362 28.64 3.93 -24.09
C SER A 362 28.74 3.14 -22.79
N MET A 363 28.20 1.92 -22.80
CA MET A 363 28.34 0.96 -21.71
C MET A 363 29.58 0.09 -21.92
N TYR A 364 30.38 -0.04 -20.86
CA TYR A 364 31.55 -0.91 -20.81
C TYR A 364 31.39 -1.96 -19.72
N SER A 365 32.02 -3.12 -19.93
CA SER A 365 31.98 -4.22 -18.98
C SER A 365 33.28 -4.28 -18.18
N ILE A 366 33.16 -4.39 -16.86
CA ILE A 366 34.26 -4.55 -15.91
C ILE A 366 34.12 -5.92 -15.26
N GLU A 367 35.08 -6.80 -15.48
CA GLU A 367 35.15 -8.12 -14.86
C GLU A 367 35.89 -8.04 -13.52
N LEU A 368 35.26 -8.55 -12.45
CA LEU A 368 35.82 -8.61 -11.11
C LEU A 368 36.16 -10.04 -10.76
N LEU A 369 37.40 -10.31 -10.36
CA LEU A 369 37.82 -11.60 -9.82
C LEU A 369 37.67 -11.58 -8.30
N LEU A 370 36.95 -12.53 -7.75
CA LEU A 370 36.72 -12.67 -6.32
C LEU A 370 37.65 -13.70 -5.66
N SER A 371 37.77 -13.65 -4.32
CA SER A 371 38.59 -14.57 -3.53
C SER A 371 38.16 -16.03 -3.58
N ASN A 372 36.91 -16.31 -3.95
CA ASN A 372 36.40 -17.67 -4.19
C ASN A 372 36.67 -18.16 -5.64
N GLY A 373 37.44 -17.41 -6.44
CA GLY A 373 37.75 -17.72 -7.84
C GLY A 373 36.64 -17.36 -8.82
N GLN A 374 35.51 -16.84 -8.35
CA GLN A 374 34.40 -16.43 -9.22
C GLN A 374 34.74 -15.12 -9.94
N LYS A 375 34.27 -15.03 -11.19
CA LYS A 375 34.29 -13.80 -11.99
C LYS A 375 32.89 -13.20 -12.06
N ILE A 376 32.77 -11.89 -11.83
CA ILE A 376 31.50 -11.16 -11.96
C ILE A 376 31.68 -10.06 -13.01
N SER A 377 30.73 -9.93 -13.94
CA SER A 377 30.76 -8.89 -14.97
C SER A 377 29.81 -7.73 -14.64
N ALA A 378 30.35 -6.54 -14.41
CA ALA A 378 29.64 -5.31 -14.12
C ALA A 378 29.54 -4.42 -15.35
N LYS A 379 28.37 -3.80 -15.59
CA LYS A 379 28.21 -2.79 -16.65
C LYS A 379 28.31 -1.38 -16.05
N ALA A 380 29.13 -0.54 -16.66
CA ALA A 380 29.31 0.85 -16.28
C ALA A 380 29.14 1.78 -17.49
N THR A 381 28.42 2.89 -17.33
CA THR A 381 28.28 3.91 -18.37
C THR A 381 29.46 4.88 -18.30
N TYR A 382 30.10 5.12 -19.45
CA TYR A 382 31.24 6.03 -19.55
C TYR A 382 30.80 7.51 -19.64
N ASN A 383 31.32 8.36 -18.74
CA ASN A 383 30.88 9.75 -18.55
C ASN A 383 31.94 10.79 -18.89
#